data_AF-A0A6I4ZCL9-F1
#
_entry.id   AF-A0A6I4ZCL9-F1
#
_cell.length_a   1.000
_cell.length_b   1.000
_cell.length_c   1.000
_cell.angle_alpha   90.00
_cell.angle_beta   90.00
_cell.angle_gamma   90.00
#
_symmetry.space_group_name_H-M   'P 1'
#
loop_
_entity.id
_entity.type
_entity.pdbx_description
1 polymer ?
#
loop_
_entity_poly.entity_id
_entity_poly.type
_entity_poly.pdbx_seq_one_letter_code
_entity_poly.pdbx_strand_id
1 'polypeptide(L)'
;NGAEPPPPPEAPPAPEPTPALVKPRAGANLPPTAQRTLELHHEGLTIEEIAARRGFKAQTIAQHLARFIEQGQIEDVRPWVTDTDLARIRRIAAGRPIAALRPLREALGGDLSYDQLTLARAYLNRELRDSG
;
A
#
# COMPACT_ATOMS: atom_id res chain seq x y z
N ASN A 1 1.93 -10.37 -35.58
CA ASN A 1 1.33 -10.90 -34.34
C ASN A 1 2.20 -10.46 -33.17
N GLY A 2 1.81 -9.38 -32.51
CA GLY A 2 2.52 -8.82 -31.37
C GLY A 2 1.59 -7.77 -30.77
N ALA A 3 0.62 -8.23 -29.98
CA ALA A 3 -0.22 -7.31 -29.24
C ALA A 3 0.65 -6.72 -28.12
N GLU A 4 1.05 -5.47 -28.27
CA GLU A 4 1.52 -4.66 -27.14
C GLU A 4 0.43 -4.68 -26.05
N PRO A 5 0.79 -4.92 -24.78
CA PRO A 5 -0.17 -4.74 -23.69
C PRO A 5 -0.65 -3.27 -23.70
N PRO A 6 -1.94 -3.01 -23.43
CA PRO A 6 -2.45 -1.64 -23.43
C PRO A 6 -1.70 -0.77 -22.40
N PRO A 7 -1.44 0.51 -22.70
CA PRO A 7 -0.84 1.42 -21.71
C PRO A 7 -1.77 1.55 -20.48
N PRO A 8 -1.21 1.68 -19.26
CA PRO A 8 -2.02 1.93 -18.06
C PRO A 8 -2.81 3.24 -18.26
N PRO A 9 -4.10 3.30 -17.90
CA PRO A 9 -4.91 4.47 -18.15
C PRO A 9 -4.38 5.67 -17.34
N GLU A 10 -4.08 6.74 -18.08
CA GLU A 10 -3.78 8.07 -17.58
C GLU A 10 -4.86 8.49 -16.55
N ALA A 11 -4.43 8.83 -15.32
CA ALA A 11 -5.32 9.01 -14.18
C ALA A 11 -6.15 10.31 -14.28
N PRO A 12 -7.49 10.26 -14.38
CA PRO A 12 -8.34 11.39 -14.03
C PRO A 12 -8.43 11.54 -12.49
N PRO A 13 -8.71 12.75 -11.96
CA PRO A 13 -8.92 12.95 -10.52
C PRO A 13 -10.16 12.18 -10.03
N ALA A 14 -10.10 11.72 -8.77
CA ALA A 14 -10.99 10.75 -8.11
C ALA A 14 -12.50 10.85 -8.43
N PRO A 15 -13.19 9.69 -8.45
CA PRO A 15 -13.92 9.28 -7.24
C PRO A 15 -13.66 7.83 -6.79
N GLU A 16 -13.95 7.61 -5.51
CA GLU A 16 -13.79 6.39 -4.71
C GLU A 16 -14.61 5.20 -5.27
N PRO A 17 -14.08 3.96 -5.26
CA PRO A 17 -14.92 2.79 -5.10
C PRO A 17 -14.84 2.35 -3.64
N THR A 18 -15.81 2.79 -2.84
CA THR A 18 -16.23 2.06 -1.65
C THR A 18 -17.14 0.91 -2.08
N PRO A 19 -16.77 -0.37 -1.92
CA PRO A 19 -17.72 -1.31 -1.34
C PRO A 19 -17.77 -1.00 0.16
N ALA A 20 -18.93 -0.52 0.59
CA ALA A 20 -19.27 -0.40 2.00
C ALA A 20 -18.94 -1.71 2.73
N LEU A 21 -18.00 -1.67 3.67
CA LEU A 21 -17.91 -2.61 4.77
C LEU A 21 -17.28 -1.86 5.96
N VAL A 22 -18.21 -1.36 6.79
CA VAL A 22 -18.17 -1.26 8.26
C VAL A 22 -16.80 -1.04 8.91
N LYS A 23 -16.68 0.07 9.65
CA LYS A 23 -15.68 0.22 10.72
C LYS A 23 -15.75 -1.00 11.66
N PRO A 24 -14.70 -1.82 11.85
CA PRO A 24 -14.54 -2.51 13.10
C PRO A 24 -13.78 -1.56 14.02
N ARG A 25 -14.45 -1.18 15.12
CA ARG A 25 -13.75 -0.80 16.34
C ARG A 25 -12.74 -1.89 16.71
N ALA A 26 -11.67 -1.48 17.39
CA ALA A 26 -10.62 -2.29 17.98
C ALA A 26 -10.99 -3.78 18.18
N GLY A 27 -10.29 -4.66 17.44
CA GLY A 27 -10.47 -6.11 17.48
C GLY A 27 -10.01 -6.72 16.17
N ALA A 28 -8.90 -7.45 16.21
CA ALA A 28 -8.18 -7.98 15.06
C ALA A 28 -9.00 -9.01 14.24
N ASN A 29 -9.82 -8.55 13.31
CA ASN A 29 -10.38 -9.40 12.26
C ASN A 29 -10.34 -8.66 10.93
N LEU A 30 -9.27 -8.85 10.16
CA LEU A 30 -9.22 -8.34 8.78
C LEU A 30 -10.37 -8.94 7.97
N PRO A 31 -10.94 -8.18 7.02
CA PRO A 31 -12.00 -8.72 6.19
C PRO A 31 -11.48 -9.97 5.45
N PRO A 32 -12.28 -11.04 5.33
CA PRO A 32 -11.87 -12.27 4.63
C PRO A 32 -11.46 -12.01 3.17
N THR A 33 -11.91 -10.89 2.59
CA THR A 33 -11.50 -10.43 1.25
C THR A 33 -10.02 -10.01 1.18
N ALA A 34 -9.43 -9.53 2.27
CA ALA A 34 -8.02 -9.16 2.34
C ALA A 34 -7.10 -10.39 2.43
N GLN A 35 -7.53 -11.50 3.04
CA GLN A 35 -6.72 -12.73 3.12
C GLN A 35 -6.32 -13.24 1.72
N ARG A 36 -7.28 -13.26 0.80
CA ARG A 36 -7.04 -13.58 -0.62
C ARG A 36 -6.01 -12.65 -1.29
N THR A 37 -5.92 -11.39 -0.88
CA THR A 37 -4.90 -10.45 -1.38
C THR A 37 -3.52 -10.86 -0.87
N LEU A 38 -3.42 -11.26 0.40
CA LEU A 38 -2.18 -11.75 0.98
C LEU A 38 -1.73 -13.04 0.27
N GLU A 39 -2.62 -14.02 0.10
CA GLU A 39 -2.30 -15.28 -0.60
C GLU A 39 -1.70 -15.04 -1.99
N LEU A 40 -2.37 -14.22 -2.81
CA LEU A 40 -1.89 -13.90 -4.16
C LEU A 40 -0.55 -13.14 -4.14
N HIS A 41 -0.33 -12.30 -3.13
CA HIS A 41 0.96 -11.64 -2.97
C HIS A 41 2.08 -12.63 -2.64
N HIS A 42 1.82 -13.60 -1.77
CA HIS A 42 2.77 -14.68 -1.47
C HIS A 42 3.05 -15.59 -2.69
N GLU A 43 2.10 -15.70 -3.64
CA GLU A 43 2.33 -16.33 -4.94
C GLU A 43 3.26 -15.52 -5.86
N GLY A 44 3.69 -14.32 -5.45
CA GLY A 44 4.60 -13.45 -6.21
C GLY A 44 3.90 -12.47 -7.13
N LEU A 45 2.58 -12.30 -7.04
CA LEU A 45 1.85 -11.32 -7.85
C LEU A 45 2.05 -9.90 -7.32
N THR A 46 2.09 -8.96 -8.26
CA THR A 46 2.13 -7.52 -7.96
C THR A 46 0.77 -6.98 -7.55
N ILE A 47 0.76 -5.79 -6.91
CA ILE A 47 -0.48 -5.12 -6.47
C ILE A 47 -1.45 -4.91 -7.64
N GLU A 48 -0.91 -4.54 -8.80
CA GLU A 48 -1.68 -4.30 -10.02
C GLU A 48 -2.29 -5.58 -10.57
N GLU A 49 -1.54 -6.69 -10.56
CA GLU A 49 -2.06 -7.98 -10.99
C GLU A 49 -3.13 -8.51 -10.05
N ILE A 50 -2.94 -8.38 -8.73
CA ILE A 50 -3.94 -8.76 -7.73
C ILE A 50 -5.21 -7.91 -7.91
N ALA A 51 -5.05 -6.61 -8.13
CA ALA A 51 -6.13 -5.68 -8.40
C ALA A 51 -6.92 -6.09 -9.64
N ALA A 52 -6.23 -6.33 -10.76
CA ALA A 52 -6.83 -6.78 -12.01
C ALA A 52 -7.56 -8.12 -11.85
N ARG A 53 -6.93 -9.10 -11.18
CA ARG A 53 -7.47 -10.45 -10.98
C ARG A 53 -8.70 -10.47 -10.08
N ARG A 54 -8.76 -9.57 -9.09
CA ARG A 54 -9.90 -9.47 -8.17
C ARG A 54 -10.94 -8.41 -8.57
N GLY A 55 -10.68 -7.62 -9.62
CA GLY A 55 -11.54 -6.51 -10.02
C GLY A 55 -11.56 -5.34 -9.02
N PHE A 56 -10.48 -5.16 -8.25
CA PHE A 56 -10.31 -4.04 -7.33
C PHE A 56 -9.35 -2.99 -7.91
N LYS A 57 -9.28 -1.81 -7.29
CA LYS A 57 -8.24 -0.83 -7.58
C LYS A 57 -6.95 -1.17 -6.83
N ALA A 58 -5.79 -0.91 -7.45
CA ALA A 58 -4.47 -1.09 -6.83
C ALA A 58 -4.36 -0.41 -5.46
N GLN A 59 -4.96 0.78 -5.31
CA GLN A 59 -4.98 1.51 -4.04
C GLN A 59 -5.74 0.76 -2.91
N THR A 60 -6.82 0.03 -3.24
CA THR A 60 -7.56 -0.79 -2.27
C THR A 60 -6.72 -2.00 -1.84
N ILE A 61 -6.04 -2.63 -2.79
CA ILE A 61 -5.11 -3.73 -2.53
C ILE A 61 -3.94 -3.24 -1.65
N ALA A 62 -3.36 -2.07 -1.97
CA ALA A 62 -2.30 -1.47 -1.18
C ALA A 62 -2.74 -1.15 0.26
N GLN A 63 -3.98 -0.68 0.47
CA GLN A 63 -4.53 -0.48 1.81
C GLN A 63 -4.70 -1.79 2.60
N HIS A 64 -5.08 -2.88 1.94
CA HIS A 64 -5.13 -4.21 2.58
C HIS A 64 -3.72 -4.68 2.96
N LEU A 65 -2.77 -4.60 2.04
CA LEU A 65 -1.37 -4.96 2.29
C LEU A 65 -0.75 -4.12 3.41
N ALA A 66 -1.01 -2.82 3.43
CA ALA A 66 -0.59 -1.93 4.51
C ALA A 66 -1.09 -2.39 5.89
N ARG A 67 -2.34 -2.87 6.00
CA ARG A 67 -2.85 -3.47 7.25
C ARG A 67 -2.06 -4.73 7.64
N PHE A 68 -1.74 -5.60 6.69
CA PHE A 68 -0.94 -6.80 6.94
C PHE A 68 0.50 -6.45 7.36
N ILE A 69 1.08 -5.41 6.76
CA ILE A 69 2.38 -4.87 7.14
C ILE A 69 2.32 -4.36 8.59
N GLU A 70 1.33 -3.55 8.95
CA GLU A 70 1.18 -3.06 10.33
C GLU A 70 1.01 -4.19 11.36
N GLN A 71 0.41 -5.32 10.95
CA GLN A 71 0.27 -6.50 11.79
C GLN A 71 1.51 -7.41 11.83
N GLY A 72 2.53 -7.13 11.03
CA GLY A 72 3.71 -7.99 10.92
C GLY A 72 3.47 -9.29 10.16
N GLN A 73 2.40 -9.37 9.36
CA GLN A 73 2.18 -10.48 8.42
C GLN A 73 3.03 -10.31 7.15
N ILE A 74 3.32 -9.06 6.79
CA ILE A 74 4.24 -8.71 5.69
C ILE A 74 5.39 -7.93 6.30
N GLU A 75 6.56 -8.56 6.35
CA GLU A 75 7.80 -7.95 6.80
C GLU A 75 8.57 -7.25 5.67
N ASP A 76 8.32 -7.66 4.43
CA ASP A 76 9.07 -7.19 3.27
C ASP A 76 8.23 -6.23 2.42
N VAL A 77 8.67 -4.97 2.32
CA VAL A 77 8.09 -3.97 1.41
C VAL A 77 9.00 -3.60 0.24
N ARG A 78 10.17 -4.23 0.16
CA ARG A 78 11.15 -4.03 -0.91
C ARG A 78 10.63 -4.32 -2.32
N PRO A 79 9.65 -5.23 -2.57
CA PRO A 79 9.11 -5.39 -3.92
C PRO A 79 8.31 -4.19 -4.41
N TRP A 80 7.92 -3.25 -3.54
CA TRP A 80 7.14 -2.07 -3.93
C TRP A 80 7.88 -0.76 -3.71
N VAL A 81 8.72 -0.68 -2.67
CA VAL A 81 9.38 0.56 -2.25
C VAL A 81 10.84 0.26 -2.02
N THR A 82 11.72 1.00 -2.68
CA THR A 82 13.16 0.80 -2.52
C THR A 82 13.63 1.29 -1.15
N ASP A 83 14.76 0.76 -0.68
CA ASP A 83 15.39 1.24 0.57
C ASP A 83 15.69 2.74 0.53
N THR A 84 16.00 3.27 -0.65
CA THR A 84 16.25 4.71 -0.86
C THR A 84 14.99 5.52 -0.58
N ASP A 85 13.85 5.06 -1.07
CA ASP A 85 12.54 5.71 -0.86
C ASP A 85 12.11 5.62 0.59
N LEU A 86 12.25 4.44 1.22
CA LEU A 86 12.00 4.27 2.65
C LEU A 86 12.87 5.22 3.49
N ALA A 87 14.16 5.36 3.15
CA ALA A 87 15.05 6.27 3.85
C ALA A 87 14.65 7.74 3.66
N ARG A 88 14.23 8.14 2.44
CA ARG A 88 13.69 9.48 2.17
C ARG A 88 12.43 9.76 3.00
N ILE A 89 11.48 8.82 2.97
CA ILE A 89 10.22 8.92 3.72
C ILE A 89 10.51 9.01 5.22
N ARG A 90 11.40 8.17 5.74
CA ARG A 90 11.82 8.18 7.15
C ARG A 90 12.44 9.51 7.55
N ARG A 91 13.28 10.10 6.69
CA ARG A 91 13.86 11.42 6.93
C ARG A 91 12.80 12.51 7.00
N ILE A 92 11.84 12.51 6.07
CA ILE A 92 10.72 13.48 6.07
C ILE A 92 9.83 13.28 7.30
N ALA A 93 9.58 12.02 7.66
CA ALA A 93 8.82 11.66 8.85
C ALA A 93 9.54 12.00 10.17
N ALA A 94 10.84 12.29 10.12
CA ALA A 94 11.69 12.61 11.27
C ALA A 94 11.56 11.59 12.42
N GLY A 95 11.43 10.30 12.08
CA GLY A 95 11.26 9.23 13.07
C GLY A 95 9.91 9.26 13.80
N ARG A 96 8.90 9.94 13.26
CA ARG A 96 7.54 9.95 13.80
C ARG A 96 6.58 9.17 12.90
N PRO A 97 5.49 8.62 13.47
CA PRO A 97 4.49 7.93 12.68
C PRO A 97 3.83 8.90 11.70
N ILE A 98 3.70 8.44 10.46
CA ILE A 98 3.17 9.22 9.35
C ILE A 98 1.64 9.09 9.37
N ALA A 99 0.95 10.19 9.66
CA ALA A 99 -0.51 10.23 9.66
C ALA A 99 -1.09 10.48 8.25
N ALA A 100 -0.45 11.36 7.46
CA ALA A 100 -0.98 11.81 6.18
C ALA A 100 0.03 11.59 5.04
N LEU A 101 -0.44 10.97 3.94
CA LEU A 101 0.36 10.70 2.75
C LEU A 101 0.56 11.93 1.87
N ARG A 102 -0.39 12.88 1.90
CA ARG A 102 -0.34 14.09 1.09
C ARG A 102 0.91 14.95 1.36
N PRO A 103 1.18 15.42 2.60
CA PRO A 103 2.37 16.22 2.86
C PRO A 103 3.67 15.43 2.63
N LEU A 104 3.63 14.11 2.85
CA LEU A 104 4.75 13.23 2.56
C LEU A 104 5.06 13.20 1.05
N ARG A 105 4.03 13.02 0.21
CA ARG A 105 4.17 12.98 -1.25
C ARG A 105 4.67 14.31 -1.80
N GLU A 106 4.15 15.42 -1.29
CA GLU A 106 4.60 16.76 -1.68
C GLU A 106 6.08 16.98 -1.33
N ALA A 107 6.51 16.55 -0.13
CA ALA A 107 7.91 16.61 0.27
C ALA A 107 8.84 15.71 -0.57
N LEU A 108 8.30 14.63 -1.16
CA LEU A 108 9.02 13.74 -2.08
C LEU A 108 8.98 14.21 -3.54
N GLY A 109 8.29 15.31 -3.85
CA GLY A 109 8.16 15.81 -5.22
C GLY A 109 7.25 14.97 -6.12
N GLY A 110 6.44 14.07 -5.56
CA GLY A 110 5.50 13.24 -6.32
C GLY A 110 6.11 12.03 -7.04
N ASP A 111 7.36 11.68 -6.74
CA ASP A 111 8.12 10.55 -7.33
C ASP A 111 7.46 9.19 -7.07
N LEU A 112 6.76 9.05 -5.95
CA LEU A 112 6.09 7.82 -5.54
C LEU A 112 4.56 7.86 -5.72
N SER A 113 4.02 6.70 -6.09
CA SER A 113 2.58 6.47 -6.17
C SER A 113 1.94 6.36 -4.78
N TYR A 114 0.63 6.64 -4.71
CA TYR A 114 -0.10 6.63 -3.44
C TYR A 114 -0.13 5.24 -2.79
N ASP A 115 -0.20 4.18 -3.59
CA ASP A 115 -0.06 2.78 -3.17
C ASP A 115 1.28 2.52 -2.49
N GLN A 116 2.41 2.81 -3.13
CA GLN A 116 3.76 2.71 -2.56
C GLN A 116 3.88 3.49 -1.24
N LEU A 117 3.43 4.74 -1.20
CA LEU A 117 3.45 5.57 0.01
C LEU A 117 2.60 4.98 1.14
N THR A 118 1.48 4.34 0.80
CA THR A 118 0.60 3.69 1.77
C THR A 118 1.30 2.51 2.45
N LEU A 119 2.02 1.69 1.69
CA LEU A 119 2.81 0.55 2.19
C LEU A 119 4.01 1.03 3.00
N ALA A 120 4.77 1.99 2.47
CA ALA A 120 5.93 2.56 3.14
C ALA A 120 5.55 3.17 4.50
N ARG A 121 4.44 3.92 4.55
CA ARG A 121 3.90 4.43 5.80
C ARG A 121 3.62 3.32 6.80
N ALA A 122 2.91 2.27 6.37
CA ALA A 122 2.54 1.17 7.26
C ALA A 122 3.78 0.47 7.82
N TYR A 123 4.77 0.22 6.96
CA TYR A 123 6.05 -0.36 7.34
C TYR A 123 6.77 0.49 8.38
N LEU A 124 6.97 1.78 8.11
CA LEU A 124 7.66 2.68 9.02
C LEU A 124 6.90 2.87 10.34
N ASN A 125 5.57 2.97 10.30
CA ASN A 125 4.76 3.07 11.51
C ASN A 125 4.86 1.82 12.39
N ARG A 126 5.00 0.64 11.77
CA ARG A 126 5.27 -0.61 12.50
C ARG A 126 6.67 -0.62 13.08
N GLU A 127 7.69 -0.33 12.27
CA GLU A 127 9.09 -0.26 12.70
C GLU A 127 9.27 0.66 13.93
N LEU A 128 8.63 1.83 13.91
CA LEU A 128 8.63 2.78 15.02
C LEU A 128 7.90 2.26 16.27
N ARG A 129 6.91 1.38 16.10
CA ARG A 129 6.18 0.75 17.21
C ARG A 129 6.95 -0.42 17.82
N ASP A 130 7.67 -1.17 17.00
CA ASP A 130 8.50 -2.31 17.41
C ASP A 130 9.80 -1.85 18.07
N SER A 131 10.35 -0.70 17.64
CA SER A 131 11.57 -0.09 18.19
C SER A 131 11.37 0.73 19.48
N GLY A 132 10.20 0.66 20.12
CA GLY A 132 9.83 1.46 21.30
C GLY A 132 9.54 0.64 22.54
#